data_AF-A0A258DPG7-F1
#
_entry.id   AF-A0A258DPG7-F1
#
_cell.length_a   1.000
_cell.length_b   1.000
_cell.length_c   1.000
_cell.angle_alpha   90.00
_cell.angle_beta   90.00
_cell.angle_gamma   90.00
#
_symmetry.space_group_name_H-M   'P 1'
#
loop_
_entity.id
_entity.type
_entity.pdbx_description
1 polymer ?
#
loop_
_entity_poly.entity_id
_entity_poly.type
_entity_poly.pdbx_seq_one_letter_code
_entity_poly.pdbx_strand_id
1 'polypeptide(L)'
;MTRADGVRLSRLVLSAGPSAHHSIDVFVSRLFFGLEGAEPSRFVAVWRDAIEHALSAPGWADEGRWYDREELFRKLLGFDLAAVISKLEDLDTHIAAMAPLYRRWADTHLAGHGDNVAGLCRFLASRSGAALRAQGLVWIAAAVGTENGLGYWSRHESVGEAVAELVTATLASHADQLRSDAGLRNALVVIVGDLLKRQVSVGLVLQERLKALDEAAS
;
A
#
# COMPACT_ATOMS: atom_id res chain seq x y z
N MET A 1 5.00 22.48 -19.07
CA MET A 1 5.99 21.47 -18.58
C MET A 1 5.87 20.24 -19.47
N THR A 2 6.96 19.58 -19.85
CA THR A 2 6.97 18.30 -20.60
C THR A 2 7.09 17.10 -19.64
N ARG A 3 7.01 15.85 -20.14
CA ARG A 3 7.29 14.64 -19.32
C ARG A 3 8.71 14.68 -18.76
N ALA A 4 9.69 15.03 -19.59
CA ALA A 4 11.10 15.11 -19.20
C ALA A 4 11.34 16.15 -18.11
N ASP A 5 10.70 17.32 -18.22
CA ASP A 5 10.80 18.37 -17.20
C ASP A 5 10.21 17.93 -15.85
N GLY A 6 9.07 17.20 -15.88
CA GLY A 6 8.43 16.67 -14.68
C GLY A 6 9.30 15.65 -13.97
N VAL A 7 9.87 14.70 -14.72
CA VAL A 7 10.83 13.71 -14.21
C VAL A 7 12.06 14.40 -13.60
N ARG A 8 12.65 15.36 -14.32
CA ARG A 8 13.82 16.10 -13.84
C ARG A 8 13.54 16.85 -12.55
N LEU A 9 12.41 17.56 -12.47
CA LEU A 9 12.00 18.30 -11.28
C LEU A 9 11.76 17.36 -10.09
N SER A 10 11.07 16.25 -10.33
CA SER A 10 10.81 15.24 -9.28
C SER A 10 12.11 14.70 -8.70
N ARG A 11 13.05 14.26 -9.54
CA ARG A 11 14.35 13.76 -9.09
C ARG A 11 15.13 14.82 -8.32
N LEU A 12 15.14 16.06 -8.79
CA LEU A 12 15.83 17.16 -8.10
C LEU A 12 15.32 17.34 -6.66
N VAL A 13 13.99 17.38 -6.48
CA VAL A 13 13.38 17.55 -5.15
C VAL A 13 13.65 16.33 -4.27
N LEU A 14 13.48 15.12 -4.82
CA LEU A 14 13.64 13.88 -4.06
C LEU A 14 15.09 13.55 -3.72
N SER A 15 16.06 14.10 -4.46
CA SER A 15 17.50 13.95 -4.16
C SER A 15 17.90 14.60 -2.83
N ALA A 16 17.09 15.51 -2.29
CA ALA A 16 17.32 16.09 -0.97
C ALA A 16 17.03 15.09 0.19
N GLY A 17 16.36 13.97 -0.11
CA GLY A 17 16.09 12.91 0.86
C GLY A 17 15.11 13.30 1.97
N PRO A 18 14.82 12.38 2.89
CA PRO A 18 13.82 12.57 3.96
C PRO A 18 14.12 13.74 4.90
N SER A 19 15.37 14.24 4.96
CA SER A 19 15.72 15.44 5.72
C SER A 19 14.94 16.68 5.25
N ALA A 20 14.59 16.75 3.96
CA ALA A 20 13.79 17.81 3.35
C ALA A 20 12.29 17.51 3.34
N HIS A 21 11.78 16.76 4.33
CA HIS A 21 10.40 16.25 4.37
C HIS A 21 9.32 17.30 4.06
N HIS A 22 9.40 18.52 4.60
CA HIS A 22 8.42 19.56 4.29
C HIS A 22 8.38 19.93 2.80
N SER A 23 9.54 20.02 2.14
CA SER A 23 9.60 20.36 0.71
C SER A 23 9.11 19.20 -0.15
N ILE A 24 9.43 17.96 0.23
CA ILE A 24 8.96 16.77 -0.47
C ILE A 24 7.45 16.63 -0.29
N ASP A 25 6.92 16.86 0.90
CA ASP A 25 5.48 16.81 1.18
C ASP A 25 4.68 17.79 0.31
N VAL A 26 5.15 19.05 0.22
CA VAL A 26 4.55 20.05 -0.66
C VAL A 26 4.64 19.63 -2.13
N PHE A 27 5.78 19.06 -2.55
CA PHE A 27 5.95 18.57 -3.91
C PHE A 27 4.99 17.43 -4.24
N VAL A 28 4.90 16.41 -3.39
CA VAL A 28 4.01 15.25 -3.57
C VAL A 28 2.56 15.71 -3.63
N SER A 29 2.13 16.54 -2.68
CA SER A 29 0.78 17.11 -2.68
C SER A 29 0.48 17.82 -4.00
N ARG A 30 1.38 18.69 -4.47
CA ARG A 30 1.22 19.40 -5.75
C ARG A 30 1.23 18.49 -6.97
N LEU A 31 2.04 17.42 -6.95
CA LEU A 31 2.06 16.43 -8.02
C LEU A 31 0.68 15.81 -8.21
N PHE A 32 0.05 15.36 -7.11
CA PHE A 32 -1.27 14.72 -7.16
C PHE A 32 -2.42 15.71 -7.37
N PHE A 33 -2.37 16.92 -6.82
CA PHE A 33 -3.37 17.95 -7.14
C PHE A 33 -3.28 18.40 -8.61
N GLY A 34 -2.10 18.31 -9.22
CA GLY A 34 -1.91 18.54 -10.65
C GLY A 34 -2.50 17.45 -11.55
N LEU A 35 -3.10 16.38 -11.00
CA LEU A 35 -3.79 15.36 -11.78
C LEU A 35 -4.97 15.95 -12.56
N GLU A 36 -5.69 16.90 -11.95
CA GLU A 36 -6.82 17.59 -12.58
C GLU A 36 -6.30 18.52 -13.70
N GLY A 37 -6.33 18.01 -14.94
CA GLY A 37 -5.83 18.72 -16.13
C GLY A 37 -4.50 18.19 -16.69
N ALA A 38 -3.90 17.17 -16.06
CA ALA A 38 -2.76 16.45 -16.63
C ALA A 38 -3.22 15.34 -17.58
N GLU A 39 -2.39 15.04 -18.59
CA GLU A 39 -2.55 13.82 -19.38
C GLU A 39 -2.19 12.60 -18.48
N PRO A 40 -3.08 11.59 -18.36
CA PRO A 40 -2.93 10.47 -17.44
C PRO A 40 -1.58 9.74 -17.53
N SER A 41 -1.16 9.39 -18.74
CA SER A 41 0.08 8.61 -18.96
C SER A 41 1.31 9.40 -18.52
N ARG A 42 1.30 10.71 -18.75
CA ARG A 42 2.37 11.61 -18.34
C ARG A 42 2.43 11.79 -16.84
N PHE A 43 1.29 11.94 -16.17
CA PHE A 43 1.23 11.97 -14.71
C PHE A 43 1.82 10.68 -14.13
N VAL A 44 1.34 9.52 -14.61
CA VAL A 44 1.80 8.20 -14.16
C VAL A 44 3.29 8.01 -14.41
N ALA A 45 3.82 8.50 -15.53
CA ALA A 45 5.24 8.41 -15.82
C ALA A 45 6.10 9.20 -14.82
N VAL A 46 5.67 10.40 -14.41
CA VAL A 46 6.37 11.21 -13.40
C VAL A 46 6.23 10.57 -12.02
N TRP A 47 5.04 10.11 -11.68
CA TRP A 47 4.75 9.46 -10.40
C TRP A 47 5.57 8.16 -10.21
N ARG A 48 5.60 7.30 -11.23
CA ARG A 48 6.39 6.08 -11.24
C ARG A 48 7.89 6.39 -11.07
N ASP A 49 8.40 7.39 -11.79
CA ASP A 49 9.81 7.78 -11.70
C ASP A 49 10.17 8.33 -10.31
N ALA A 50 9.26 9.10 -9.70
CA ALA A 50 9.40 9.61 -8.34
C ALA A 50 9.59 8.47 -7.32
N ILE A 51 8.73 7.45 -7.38
CA ILE A 51 8.82 6.27 -6.50
C ILE A 51 10.12 5.49 -6.77
N GLU A 52 10.44 5.21 -8.03
CA GLU A 52 11.65 4.48 -8.42
C GLU A 52 12.92 5.18 -7.91
N HIS A 53 12.97 6.51 -8.03
CA HIS A 53 14.08 7.31 -7.54
C HIS A 53 14.20 7.24 -6.01
N ALA A 54 13.10 7.44 -5.28
CA ALA A 54 13.09 7.37 -3.82
C ALA A 54 13.51 5.98 -3.29
N LEU A 55 13.06 4.90 -3.94
CA LEU A 55 13.44 3.52 -3.57
C LEU A 55 14.90 3.15 -3.88
N SER A 56 15.58 3.94 -4.74
CA SER A 56 16.92 3.61 -5.23
C SER A 56 18.00 4.59 -4.74
N ALA A 57 17.60 5.74 -4.19
CA ALA A 57 18.51 6.77 -3.73
C ALA A 57 19.10 6.44 -2.34
N PRO A 58 20.44 6.42 -2.17
CA PRO A 58 21.06 6.14 -0.87
C PRO A 58 20.61 7.08 0.25
N GLY A 59 20.40 8.37 -0.06
CA GLY A 59 19.93 9.36 0.91
C GLY A 59 18.54 9.06 1.50
N TRP A 60 17.75 8.18 0.87
CA TRP A 60 16.49 7.71 1.44
C TRP A 60 16.67 6.55 2.42
N ALA A 61 17.75 5.77 2.34
CA ALA A 61 18.01 4.71 3.30
C ALA A 61 18.58 5.26 4.62
N ASP A 62 19.53 6.19 4.51
CA ASP A 62 20.48 6.49 5.60
C ASP A 62 20.28 7.87 6.27
N GLU A 63 19.47 8.77 5.69
CA GLU A 63 19.34 10.15 6.18
C GLU A 63 17.93 10.48 6.71
N GLY A 64 17.89 11.41 7.69
CA GLY A 64 16.66 11.93 8.27
C GLY A 64 16.05 11.07 9.38
N ARG A 65 14.88 11.47 9.87
CA ARG A 65 14.13 10.67 10.85
C ARG A 65 13.39 9.56 10.12
N TRP A 66 13.51 8.34 10.64
CA TRP A 66 12.86 7.16 10.06
C TRP A 66 11.34 7.36 9.89
N TYR A 67 10.67 7.99 10.86
CA TYR A 67 9.23 8.25 10.79
C TYR A 67 8.85 9.16 9.61
N ASP A 68 9.59 10.26 9.42
CA ASP A 68 9.36 11.20 8.31
C ASP A 68 9.56 10.49 6.96
N ARG A 69 10.57 9.63 6.85
CA ARG A 69 10.80 8.81 5.66
C ARG A 69 9.64 7.89 5.35
N GLU A 70 9.17 7.12 6.34
CA GLU A 70 8.04 6.20 6.12
C GLU A 70 6.76 6.96 5.73
N GLU A 71 6.52 8.12 6.34
CA GLU A 71 5.41 8.99 5.94
C GLU A 71 5.52 9.47 4.49
N LEU A 72 6.71 9.91 4.07
CA LEU A 72 6.95 10.32 2.68
C LEU A 72 6.76 9.17 1.69
N PHE A 73 7.19 7.95 2.03
CA PHE A 73 6.94 6.78 1.19
C PHE A 73 5.46 6.48 1.05
N ARG A 74 4.69 6.49 2.14
CA ARG A 74 3.23 6.29 2.08
C ARG A 74 2.55 7.32 1.19
N LYS A 75 2.96 8.59 1.29
CA LYS A 75 2.47 9.69 0.44
C LYS A 75 2.86 9.50 -1.03
N LEU A 76 4.13 9.17 -1.30
CA LEU A 76 4.62 8.88 -2.65
C LEU A 76 3.91 7.69 -3.27
N LEU A 77 3.59 6.65 -2.51
CA LEU A 77 2.82 5.49 -2.97
C LEU A 77 1.31 5.78 -3.08
N GLY A 78 0.88 6.98 -2.68
CA GLY A 78 -0.49 7.44 -2.85
C GLY A 78 -1.48 6.91 -1.83
N PHE A 79 -1.02 6.37 -0.69
CA PHE A 79 -1.92 5.75 0.29
C PHE A 79 -2.94 6.75 0.86
N ASP A 80 -2.50 7.96 1.18
CA ASP A 80 -3.37 9.03 1.69
C ASP A 80 -4.10 9.80 0.56
N LEU A 81 -3.86 9.43 -0.70
CA LEU A 81 -4.35 10.12 -1.90
C LEU A 81 -5.25 9.22 -2.74
N ALA A 82 -5.75 8.13 -2.17
CA ALA A 82 -6.59 7.15 -2.86
C ALA A 82 -7.81 7.80 -3.55
N ALA A 83 -8.47 8.77 -2.91
CA ALA A 83 -9.62 9.47 -3.49
C ALA A 83 -9.27 10.41 -4.66
N VAL A 84 -8.02 10.86 -4.75
CA VAL A 84 -7.53 11.64 -5.90
C VAL A 84 -7.19 10.69 -7.05
N ILE A 85 -6.46 9.61 -6.74
CA ILE A 85 -6.03 8.59 -7.70
C ILE A 85 -7.23 7.89 -8.34
N SER A 86 -8.35 7.73 -7.63
CA SER A 86 -9.52 7.02 -8.14
C SER A 86 -10.16 7.69 -9.37
N LYS A 87 -9.80 8.94 -9.66
CA LYS A 87 -10.26 9.72 -10.81
C LYS A 87 -9.39 9.52 -12.06
N LEU A 88 -8.28 8.79 -11.96
CA LEU A 88 -7.37 8.52 -13.07
C LEU A 88 -8.05 7.62 -14.11
N GLU A 89 -7.98 8.01 -15.39
CA GLU A 89 -8.37 7.14 -16.51
C GLU A 89 -7.43 5.94 -16.61
N ASP A 90 -7.95 4.76 -17.00
CA ASP A 90 -7.17 3.51 -17.05
C ASP A 90 -6.44 3.16 -15.75
N LEU A 91 -7.02 3.56 -14.61
CA LEU A 91 -6.49 3.38 -13.26
C LEU A 91 -5.91 1.97 -13.02
N ASP A 92 -6.69 0.92 -13.30
CA ASP A 92 -6.26 -0.45 -13.01
C ASP A 92 -5.02 -0.85 -13.81
N THR A 93 -4.94 -0.44 -15.07
CA THR A 93 -3.78 -0.68 -15.94
C THR A 93 -2.54 0.02 -15.39
N HIS A 94 -2.67 1.28 -15.00
CA HIS A 94 -1.55 2.06 -14.46
C HIS A 94 -1.06 1.52 -13.12
N ILE A 95 -1.98 1.20 -12.21
CA ILE A 95 -1.66 0.67 -10.88
C ILE A 95 -1.05 -0.74 -10.98
N ALA A 96 -1.60 -1.61 -11.83
CA ALA A 96 -1.02 -2.94 -12.08
C ALA A 96 0.41 -2.85 -12.63
N ALA A 97 0.67 -1.91 -13.55
CA ALA A 97 2.01 -1.70 -14.11
C ALA A 97 3.05 -1.19 -13.08
N MET A 98 2.59 -0.69 -11.93
CA MET A 98 3.42 -0.24 -10.82
C MET A 98 3.61 -1.31 -9.73
N ALA A 99 2.99 -2.49 -9.84
CA ALA A 99 3.11 -3.57 -8.86
C ALA A 99 4.57 -3.88 -8.40
N PRO A 100 5.59 -3.91 -9.30
CA PRO A 100 6.97 -4.15 -8.86
C PRO A 100 7.51 -3.08 -7.89
N LEU A 101 7.07 -1.83 -8.00
CA LEU A 101 7.49 -0.75 -7.09
C LEU A 101 6.87 -0.92 -5.70
N TYR A 102 5.56 -1.17 -5.66
CA TYR A 102 4.85 -1.45 -4.41
C TYR A 102 5.42 -2.70 -3.73
N ARG A 103 5.76 -3.74 -4.51
CA ARG A 103 6.40 -4.95 -3.99
C ARG A 103 7.76 -4.65 -3.36
N ARG A 104 8.65 -3.95 -4.08
CA ARG A 104 9.98 -3.57 -3.58
C ARG A 104 9.89 -2.80 -2.27
N TRP A 105 8.96 -1.84 -2.19
CA TRP A 105 8.71 -1.12 -0.95
C TRP A 105 8.18 -2.06 0.15
N ALA A 106 7.21 -2.92 -0.17
CA ALA A 106 6.59 -3.81 0.81
C ALA A 106 7.60 -4.77 1.44
N ASP A 107 8.56 -5.27 0.65
CA ASP A 107 9.60 -6.21 1.09
C ASP A 107 10.52 -5.63 2.18
N THR A 108 10.70 -4.30 2.23
CA THR A 108 11.61 -3.64 3.18
C THR A 108 10.92 -2.76 4.23
N HIS A 109 9.67 -2.35 4.01
CA HIS A 109 9.00 -1.33 4.84
C HIS A 109 7.78 -1.83 5.64
N LEU A 110 7.31 -3.08 5.43
CA LEU A 110 6.14 -3.58 6.19
C LEU A 110 6.50 -4.17 7.55
N ALA A 111 7.58 -4.95 7.64
CA ALA A 111 7.94 -5.65 8.86
C ALA A 111 8.22 -4.65 10.00
N GLY A 112 7.51 -4.78 11.12
CA GLY A 112 7.69 -3.88 12.27
C GLY A 112 7.03 -2.50 12.17
N HIS A 113 6.38 -2.13 11.05
CA HIS A 113 5.83 -0.79 10.84
C HIS A 113 4.29 -0.78 10.66
N GLY A 114 3.57 -0.62 11.77
CA GLY A 114 2.09 -0.64 11.79
C GLY A 114 1.43 0.41 10.90
N ASP A 115 1.94 1.64 10.86
CA ASP A 115 1.40 2.72 10.02
C ASP A 115 1.53 2.41 8.52
N ASN A 116 2.62 1.75 8.12
CA ASN A 116 2.84 1.30 6.74
C ASN A 116 1.83 0.24 6.34
N VAL A 117 1.58 -0.71 7.24
CA VAL A 117 0.57 -1.74 7.02
C VAL A 117 -0.82 -1.12 6.95
N ALA A 118 -1.19 -0.26 7.89
CA ALA A 118 -2.49 0.39 7.89
C ALA A 118 -2.71 1.22 6.61
N GLY A 119 -1.70 2.01 6.19
CA GLY A 119 -1.73 2.77 4.94
C GLY A 119 -1.92 1.88 3.71
N LEU A 120 -1.13 0.81 3.60
CA LEU A 120 -1.26 -0.14 2.49
C LEU A 120 -2.63 -0.84 2.51
N CYS A 121 -3.11 -1.29 3.67
CA CYS A 121 -4.42 -1.94 3.81
C CYS A 121 -5.57 -1.03 3.33
N ARG A 122 -5.61 0.23 3.79
CA ARG A 122 -6.63 1.20 3.34
C ARG A 122 -6.54 1.47 1.85
N PHE A 123 -5.32 1.61 1.32
CA PHE A 123 -5.12 1.79 -0.12
C PHE A 123 -5.64 0.60 -0.93
N LEU A 124 -5.30 -0.63 -0.55
CA LEU A 124 -5.75 -1.86 -1.21
C LEU A 124 -7.26 -2.10 -1.06
N ALA A 125 -7.86 -1.68 0.06
CA ALA A 125 -9.30 -1.72 0.26
C ALA A 125 -10.05 -0.73 -0.66
N SER A 126 -9.40 0.38 -1.03
CA SER A 126 -9.98 1.41 -1.91
C SER A 126 -10.10 0.98 -3.39
N ARG A 127 -10.78 1.81 -4.19
CA ARG A 127 -10.82 1.67 -5.67
C ARG A 127 -9.44 1.76 -6.30
N SER A 128 -8.56 2.59 -5.72
CA SER A 128 -7.24 2.92 -6.26
C SER A 128 -6.20 1.82 -6.08
N GLY A 129 -6.34 1.00 -5.05
CA GLY A 129 -5.48 -0.17 -4.83
C GLY A 129 -6.10 -1.49 -5.33
N ALA A 130 -7.27 -1.46 -5.97
CA ALA A 130 -8.02 -2.67 -6.32
C ALA A 130 -7.20 -3.63 -7.20
N ALA A 131 -6.48 -3.10 -8.19
CA ALA A 131 -5.64 -3.91 -9.09
C ALA A 131 -4.46 -4.60 -8.38
N LEU A 132 -4.06 -4.16 -7.18
CA LEU A 132 -3.00 -4.79 -6.38
C LEU A 132 -3.53 -5.63 -5.22
N ARG A 133 -4.84 -5.62 -4.96
CA ARG A 133 -5.43 -6.14 -3.71
C ARG A 133 -4.97 -7.56 -3.36
N ALA A 134 -5.10 -8.50 -4.29
CA ALA A 134 -4.71 -9.89 -4.07
C ALA A 134 -3.21 -10.04 -3.79
N GLN A 135 -2.35 -9.38 -4.57
CA GLN A 135 -0.90 -9.44 -4.40
C GLN A 135 -0.48 -8.77 -3.08
N GLY A 136 -1.04 -7.59 -2.79
CA GLY A 136 -0.79 -6.83 -1.58
C GLY A 136 -1.16 -7.59 -0.31
N LEU A 137 -2.25 -8.38 -0.35
CA LEU A 137 -2.61 -9.27 0.75
C LEU A 137 -1.51 -10.30 1.04
N VAL A 138 -0.92 -10.90 -0.01
CA VAL A 138 0.19 -11.85 0.14
C VAL A 138 1.42 -11.16 0.74
N TRP A 139 1.70 -9.91 0.34
CA TRP A 139 2.83 -9.14 0.89
C TRP A 139 2.63 -8.85 2.38
N ILE A 140 1.41 -8.46 2.77
CA ILE A 140 1.05 -8.24 4.16
C ILE A 140 1.20 -9.54 4.94
N ALA A 141 0.60 -10.64 4.49
CA ALA A 141 0.67 -11.93 5.17
C ALA A 141 2.12 -12.40 5.41
N ALA A 142 3.01 -12.18 4.42
CA ALA A 142 4.43 -12.47 4.58
C ALA A 142 5.08 -11.62 5.69
N ALA A 143 4.76 -10.32 5.77
CA ALA A 143 5.26 -9.43 6.82
C ALA A 143 4.71 -9.82 8.22
N VAL A 144 3.43 -10.19 8.30
CA VAL A 144 2.78 -10.66 9.54
C VAL A 144 3.39 -11.98 10.04
N GLY A 145 3.84 -12.85 9.13
CA GLY A 145 4.41 -14.16 9.47
C GLY A 145 5.83 -14.12 10.06
N THR A 146 6.46 -12.95 10.15
CA THR A 146 7.81 -12.80 10.74
C THR A 146 7.79 -12.87 12.26
N GLU A 147 8.94 -13.15 12.91
CA GLU A 147 9.06 -13.25 14.38
C GLU A 147 8.56 -11.99 15.13
N ASN A 148 8.57 -10.84 14.46
CA ASN A 148 8.08 -9.57 14.99
C ASN A 148 6.56 -9.37 14.83
N GLY A 149 5.88 -10.22 14.04
CA GLY A 149 4.43 -10.21 13.77
C GLY A 149 3.84 -8.83 13.47
N LEU A 150 2.54 -8.64 13.70
CA LEU A 150 2.01 -7.28 13.95
C LEU A 150 2.44 -6.76 15.36
N GLY A 151 3.42 -7.37 16.04
CA GLY A 151 3.68 -7.28 17.48
C GLY A 151 3.97 -5.86 17.97
N TYR A 152 4.76 -5.10 17.22
CA TYR A 152 5.01 -3.68 17.46
C TYR A 152 3.83 -2.77 17.07
N TRP A 153 2.80 -3.30 16.41
CA TRP A 153 1.71 -2.52 15.79
C TRP A 153 0.54 -2.31 16.76
N SER A 154 0.60 -2.91 17.97
CA SER A 154 -0.47 -2.94 18.98
C SER A 154 -0.77 -1.60 19.68
N ARG A 155 -0.07 -0.51 19.33
CA ARG A 155 -0.33 0.82 19.92
C ARG A 155 -1.43 1.59 19.20
N HIS A 156 -1.89 1.11 18.04
CA HIS A 156 -2.89 1.81 17.23
C HIS A 156 -4.03 0.87 16.84
N GLU A 157 -5.20 1.08 17.44
CA GLU A 157 -6.48 0.45 17.09
C GLU A 157 -6.76 0.51 15.58
N SER A 158 -6.29 1.58 14.93
CA SER A 158 -6.46 1.86 13.52
C SER A 158 -5.82 0.84 12.55
N VAL A 159 -4.87 0.00 13.01
CA VAL A 159 -4.27 -1.07 12.20
C VAL A 159 -5.24 -2.24 12.05
N GLY A 160 -5.91 -2.64 13.15
CA GLY A 160 -6.88 -3.75 13.13
C GLY A 160 -8.07 -3.43 12.22
N GLU A 161 -8.57 -2.20 12.27
CA GLU A 161 -9.63 -1.70 11.40
C GLU A 161 -9.21 -1.73 9.93
N ALA A 162 -8.04 -1.19 9.59
CA ALA A 162 -7.55 -1.16 8.21
C ALA A 162 -7.39 -2.58 7.63
N VAL A 163 -6.85 -3.51 8.43
CA VAL A 163 -6.73 -4.92 8.01
C VAL A 163 -8.12 -5.54 7.81
N ALA A 164 -9.08 -5.26 8.67
CA ALA A 164 -10.43 -5.78 8.53
C ALA A 164 -11.18 -5.22 7.30
N GLU A 165 -10.97 -3.94 6.99
CA GLU A 165 -11.45 -3.32 5.75
C GLU A 165 -10.88 -4.03 4.52
N LEU A 166 -9.57 -4.29 4.50
CA LEU A 166 -8.92 -5.01 3.39
C LEU A 166 -9.47 -6.43 3.23
N VAL A 167 -9.60 -7.19 4.33
CA VAL A 167 -10.15 -8.54 4.30
C VAL A 167 -11.58 -8.49 3.75
N THR A 168 -12.42 -7.59 4.26
CA THR A 168 -13.81 -7.42 3.80
C THR A 168 -13.86 -7.09 2.30
N ALA A 169 -13.04 -6.13 1.85
CA ALA A 169 -12.97 -5.76 0.44
C ALA A 169 -12.51 -6.94 -0.45
N THR A 170 -11.56 -7.75 0.04
CA THR A 170 -11.04 -8.92 -0.68
C THR A 170 -12.12 -9.99 -0.81
N LEU A 171 -12.82 -10.34 0.27
CA LEU A 171 -13.92 -11.30 0.26
C LEU A 171 -15.03 -10.88 -0.71
N ALA A 172 -15.36 -9.59 -0.76
CA ALA A 172 -16.41 -9.06 -1.62
C ALA A 172 -16.05 -9.05 -3.12
N SER A 173 -14.77 -8.89 -3.47
CA SER A 173 -14.35 -8.63 -4.86
C SER A 173 -13.53 -9.75 -5.51
N HIS A 174 -13.02 -10.71 -4.72
CA HIS A 174 -12.13 -11.76 -5.20
C HIS A 174 -12.65 -13.16 -4.86
N ALA A 175 -13.96 -13.36 -4.68
CA ALA A 175 -14.55 -14.64 -4.28
C ALA A 175 -14.15 -15.80 -5.22
N ASP A 176 -14.15 -15.59 -6.54
CA ASP A 176 -13.75 -16.61 -7.51
C ASP A 176 -12.27 -16.94 -7.41
N GLN A 177 -11.41 -15.93 -7.35
CA GLN A 177 -9.97 -16.13 -7.19
C GLN A 177 -9.68 -16.84 -5.86
N LEU A 178 -10.36 -16.46 -4.78
CA LEU A 178 -10.25 -17.10 -3.48
C LEU A 178 -10.64 -18.57 -3.52
N ARG A 179 -11.59 -19.00 -4.37
CA ARG A 179 -11.91 -20.43 -4.54
C ARG A 179 -10.80 -21.18 -5.27
N SER A 180 -10.16 -20.57 -6.27
CA SER A 180 -9.11 -21.22 -7.07
C SER A 180 -7.70 -21.11 -6.49
N ASP A 181 -7.41 -20.11 -5.65
CA ASP A 181 -6.05 -19.76 -5.21
C ASP A 181 -5.84 -20.07 -3.72
N ALA A 182 -5.21 -21.22 -3.46
CA ALA A 182 -4.87 -21.65 -2.10
C ALA A 182 -3.86 -20.71 -1.41
N GLY A 183 -2.98 -20.05 -2.16
CA GLY A 183 -2.02 -19.10 -1.61
C GLY A 183 -2.71 -17.85 -1.06
N LEU A 184 -3.69 -17.33 -1.81
CA LEU A 184 -4.49 -16.19 -1.39
C LEU A 184 -5.37 -16.52 -0.17
N ARG A 185 -5.97 -17.72 -0.13
CA ARG A 185 -6.69 -18.20 1.06
C ARG A 185 -5.77 -18.30 2.27
N ASN A 186 -4.59 -18.89 2.12
CA ASN A 186 -3.63 -18.99 3.21
C ASN A 186 -3.19 -17.62 3.73
N ALA A 187 -3.01 -16.63 2.85
CA ALA A 187 -2.71 -15.26 3.25
C ALA A 187 -3.82 -14.66 4.14
N LEU A 188 -5.10 -14.88 3.80
CA LEU A 188 -6.22 -14.47 4.65
C LEU A 188 -6.23 -15.18 6.00
N VAL A 189 -5.96 -16.49 6.03
CA VAL A 189 -5.89 -17.26 7.28
C VAL A 189 -4.79 -16.74 8.20
N VAL A 190 -3.60 -16.46 7.67
CA VAL A 190 -2.49 -15.88 8.44
C VAL A 190 -2.89 -14.53 9.05
N ILE A 191 -3.48 -13.64 8.25
CA ILE A 191 -3.87 -12.29 8.68
C ILE A 191 -4.99 -12.35 9.73
N VAL A 192 -6.05 -13.12 9.49
CA VAL A 192 -7.17 -13.27 10.44
C VAL A 192 -6.71 -13.96 11.72
N GLY A 193 -5.85 -14.97 11.61
CA GLY A 193 -5.23 -15.61 12.77
C GLY A 193 -4.50 -14.62 13.67
N ASP A 194 -3.78 -13.66 13.09
CA ASP A 194 -3.11 -12.62 13.86
C ASP A 194 -4.08 -11.60 14.49
N LEU A 195 -5.15 -11.21 13.78
CA LEU A 195 -6.22 -10.38 14.37
C LEU A 195 -6.87 -11.04 15.60
N LEU A 196 -7.12 -12.35 15.53
CA LEU A 196 -7.71 -13.12 16.63
C LEU A 196 -6.77 -13.22 17.84
N LYS A 197 -5.48 -13.47 17.62
CA LYS A 197 -4.47 -13.47 18.70
C LYS A 197 -4.45 -12.15 19.47
N ARG A 198 -4.85 -11.06 18.82
CA ARG A 198 -4.88 -9.69 19.38
C ARG A 198 -6.24 -9.28 19.92
N GLN A 199 -7.24 -10.15 19.84
CA GLN A 199 -8.60 -9.87 20.30
C GLN A 199 -9.23 -8.65 19.61
N VAL A 200 -8.87 -8.40 18.33
CA VAL A 200 -9.56 -7.38 17.53
C VAL A 200 -10.99 -7.87 17.30
N SER A 201 -11.98 -7.08 17.71
CA SER A 201 -13.40 -7.46 17.79
C SER A 201 -13.96 -8.04 16.49
N VAL A 202 -13.56 -7.48 15.35
CA VAL A 202 -14.00 -7.94 14.01
C VAL A 202 -13.35 -9.26 13.56
N GLY A 203 -12.30 -9.72 14.22
CA GLY A 203 -11.56 -10.93 13.85
C GLY A 203 -12.43 -12.19 13.84
N LEU A 204 -13.37 -12.33 14.78
CA LEU A 204 -14.28 -13.49 14.86
C LEU A 204 -15.24 -13.53 13.67
N VAL A 205 -15.83 -12.38 13.32
CA VAL A 205 -16.75 -12.27 12.17
C VAL A 205 -16.03 -12.63 10.86
N LEU A 206 -14.77 -12.20 10.71
CA LEU A 206 -13.97 -12.53 9.54
C LEU A 206 -13.60 -14.02 9.49
N GLN A 207 -13.32 -14.64 10.64
CA GLN A 207 -13.06 -16.08 10.71
C GLN A 207 -14.26 -16.92 10.26
N GLU A 208 -15.47 -16.55 10.70
CA GLU A 208 -16.70 -17.23 10.28
C GLU A 208 -16.92 -17.12 8.77
N ARG A 209 -16.68 -15.94 8.19
CA ARG A 209 -16.77 -15.73 6.74
C ARG A 209 -15.77 -16.56 5.95
N LEU A 210 -14.55 -16.74 6.47
CA LEU A 210 -13.54 -17.60 5.84
C LEU A 210 -13.96 -19.07 5.85
N LYS A 211 -14.48 -19.57 6.98
CA LYS A 211 -14.97 -20.95 7.08
C LYS A 211 -16.07 -21.25 6.06
N ALA A 212 -17.04 -20.33 5.92
CA ALA A 212 -18.11 -20.46 4.95
C ALA A 212 -17.61 -20.53 3.49
N LEU A 213 -16.50 -19.85 3.17
CA LEU A 213 -15.89 -19.90 1.84
C LEU A 213 -15.19 -21.24 1.58
N ASP A 214 -14.49 -21.79 2.58
CA ASP A 214 -13.83 -23.09 2.45
C ASP A 214 -14.85 -24.24 2.31
N GLU A 215 -15.97 -24.16 3.05
CA GLU A 215 -17.09 -25.10 2.93
C GLU A 215 -17.76 -25.03 1.55
N ALA A 216 -17.86 -23.84 0.95
CA ALA A 216 -18.43 -23.66 -0.39
C ALA A 216 -17.46 -24.03 -1.54
N ALA A 217 -16.18 -24.21 -1.23
CA ALA A 217 -15.14 -24.60 -2.20
C ALA A 217 -14.83 -26.11 -2.17
N SER A 218 -15.35 -26.83 -1.18
CA SER A 218 -15.25 -28.29 -1.00
C SER A 218 -16.39 -29.03 -1.69
#